data_AF-A0A839RS75-F1
#
_entry.id   AF-A0A839RS75-F1
#
_cell.length_a   1.000
_cell.length_b   1.000
_cell.length_c   1.000
_cell.angle_alpha   90.00
_cell.angle_beta   90.00
_cell.angle_gamma   90.00
#
_symmetry.space_group_name_H-M   'P 1'
#
loop_
_entity.id
_entity.type
_entity.pdbx_description
1 polymer ?
#
loop_
_entity_poly.entity_id
_entity_poly.type
_entity_poly.pdbx_seq_one_letter_code
_entity_poly.pdbx_strand_id
1 'polypeptide(L)'
;MDLNAIAASTAYNFATRYAEQHGYKIPSALTAAMTQLDELDKAALPAIDKTELSAALAAAFLEQRDPLTDTLVQRATLRESLKALNWSALLQQHAEQQRVIVLRKHLPTLIKVWTKAVADADRTINTARDTIPGLNLSDANQIHQLQPSQMSTWGEAKAAAERASKITETWSMCALATNTVRITPGTHALIIADLTASQLEQLGPNPKAENVIHAGHTLELATLDDYQQRVEAIRQQQTTRRERETHNANNAIRSTTLGIANDLTPTN
;
A
#
# COMPACT_ATOMS: atom_id res chain seq x y z
N MET A 1 18.00 -9.39 0.80
CA MET A 1 17.10 -8.85 -0.23
C MET A 1 16.09 -7.97 0.48
N ASP A 2 16.02 -6.68 0.15
CA ASP A 2 15.11 -5.73 0.78
C ASP A 2 13.67 -6.03 0.33
N LEU A 3 12.77 -6.37 1.26
CA LEU A 3 11.36 -6.67 0.94
C LEU A 3 10.64 -5.47 0.34
N ASN A 4 11.11 -4.24 0.60
CA ASN A 4 10.52 -3.02 0.06
C ASN A 4 10.82 -2.82 -1.44
N ALA A 5 11.91 -3.41 -1.94
CA ALA A 5 12.32 -3.31 -3.34
C ALA A 5 11.30 -4.00 -4.27
N ILE A 6 11.05 -5.29 -4.05
CA ILE A 6 10.05 -6.07 -4.82
C ILE A 6 8.66 -5.41 -4.75
N ALA A 7 8.35 -4.75 -3.64
CA ALA A 7 7.08 -4.08 -3.45
C ALA A 7 6.89 -2.90 -4.43
N ALA A 8 7.93 -2.18 -4.85
CA ALA A 8 7.82 -1.02 -5.74
C ALA A 8 7.44 -1.40 -7.17
N SER A 9 8.14 -2.36 -7.79
CA SER A 9 7.78 -2.89 -9.11
C SER A 9 6.38 -3.51 -9.10
N THR A 10 6.06 -4.29 -8.06
CA THR A 10 4.73 -4.89 -7.89
C THR A 10 3.65 -3.80 -7.78
N ALA A 11 3.85 -2.79 -6.93
CA ALA A 11 2.90 -1.68 -6.77
C ALA A 11 2.69 -0.89 -8.08
N TYR A 12 3.76 -0.63 -8.83
CA TYR A 12 3.67 0.02 -10.14
C TYR A 12 2.87 -0.82 -11.15
N ASN A 13 3.11 -2.13 -11.21
CA ASN A 13 2.37 -3.04 -12.09
C ASN A 13 0.88 -3.09 -11.73
N PHE A 14 0.53 -3.09 -10.44
CA PHE A 14 -0.86 -2.99 -9.99
C PHE A 14 -1.49 -1.66 -10.41
N ALA A 15 -0.83 -0.53 -10.13
CA ALA A 15 -1.30 0.79 -10.55
C ALA A 15 -1.50 0.87 -12.07
N THR A 16 -0.63 0.24 -12.84
CA THR A 16 -0.66 0.26 -14.31
C THR A 16 -1.81 -0.56 -14.86
N ARG A 17 -1.93 -1.83 -14.46
CA ARG A 17 -3.04 -2.69 -14.85
C ARG A 17 -4.39 -2.10 -14.47
N TYR A 18 -4.48 -1.52 -13.27
CA TYR A 18 -5.69 -0.85 -12.82
C TYR A 18 -6.02 0.37 -13.70
N ALA A 19 -5.02 1.19 -14.03
CA ALA A 19 -5.21 2.33 -14.90
C ALA A 19 -5.67 1.93 -16.31
N GLU A 20 -5.06 0.90 -16.90
CA GLU A 20 -5.45 0.34 -18.20
C GLU A 20 -6.88 -0.20 -18.20
N GLN A 21 -7.24 -1.01 -17.19
CA GLN A 21 -8.56 -1.62 -17.08
C GLN A 21 -9.70 -0.59 -16.96
N HIS A 22 -9.40 0.59 -16.43
CA HIS A 22 -10.40 1.62 -16.15
C HIS A 22 -10.20 2.93 -16.94
N GLY A 23 -9.29 2.93 -17.92
CA GLY A 23 -9.05 4.08 -18.81
C GLY A 23 -8.43 5.30 -18.12
N TYR A 24 -7.75 5.11 -16.98
CA TYR A 24 -7.01 6.18 -16.32
C TYR A 24 -5.65 6.40 -16.97
N LYS A 25 -5.22 7.66 -17.04
CA LYS A 25 -3.91 8.01 -17.57
C LYS A 25 -2.87 8.00 -16.46
N ILE A 26 -1.88 7.12 -16.57
CA ILE A 26 -0.68 7.15 -15.75
C ILE A 26 0.20 8.32 -16.23
N PRO A 27 0.89 9.05 -15.33
CA PRO A 27 1.85 10.05 -15.74
C PRO A 27 2.91 9.45 -16.69
N SER A 28 3.05 9.99 -17.90
CA SER A 28 4.02 9.50 -18.89
C SER A 28 5.46 9.52 -18.36
N ALA A 29 5.78 10.50 -17.52
CA ALA A 29 7.07 10.59 -16.83
C ALA A 29 7.32 9.42 -15.87
N LEU A 30 6.28 8.90 -15.20
CA LEU A 30 6.39 7.71 -14.35
C LEU A 30 6.68 6.48 -15.22
N THR A 31 5.90 6.28 -16.29
CA THR A 31 6.11 5.16 -17.21
C THR A 31 7.50 5.18 -17.83
N ALA A 32 7.95 6.34 -18.33
CA ALA A 32 9.28 6.49 -18.92
C ALA A 32 10.40 6.17 -17.92
N ALA A 33 10.29 6.66 -16.68
CA ALA A 33 11.26 6.37 -15.63
C ALA A 33 11.28 4.88 -15.26
N MET A 34 10.11 4.24 -15.12
CA MET A 34 10.05 2.80 -14.84
C MET A 34 10.62 1.96 -15.98
N THR A 35 10.34 2.31 -17.24
CA THR A 35 10.93 1.63 -18.41
C THR A 35 12.45 1.75 -18.42
N GLN A 36 13.02 2.91 -18.10
CA GLN A 36 14.47 3.07 -18.01
C GLN A 36 15.10 2.17 -16.93
N LEU A 37 14.40 1.98 -15.81
CA LEU A 37 14.86 1.08 -14.73
C LEU A 37 14.72 -0.39 -15.11
N ASP A 38 13.69 -0.76 -15.88
CA ASP A 38 13.54 -2.11 -16.42
C ASP A 38 14.65 -2.44 -17.43
N GLU A 39 15.08 -1.48 -18.24
CA GLU A 39 16.24 -1.65 -19.13
C GLU A 39 17.56 -1.78 -18.35
N LEU A 40 17.69 -1.12 -17.19
CA LEU A 40 18.84 -1.30 -16.32
C LEU A 40 18.90 -2.72 -15.73
N ASP A 41 17.75 -3.31 -15.39
CA ASP A 41 17.69 -4.71 -14.93
C ASP A 41 18.02 -5.72 -16.04
N LYS A 42 17.69 -5.37 -17.28
CA LYS A 42 18.04 -6.19 -18.46
C LYS A 42 19.47 -5.98 -18.93
N ALA A 43 20.16 -4.94 -18.46
CA ALA A 43 21.55 -4.70 -18.77
C ALA A 43 22.39 -5.82 -18.15
N ALA A 44 22.56 -6.91 -18.88
CA ALA A 44 23.48 -7.98 -18.53
C ALA A 44 24.86 -7.64 -19.11
N LEU A 45 25.92 -7.88 -18.33
CA LEU A 45 27.23 -8.11 -18.90
C LEU A 45 27.08 -9.34 -19.81
N PRO A 46 27.65 -9.32 -21.03
CA PRO A 46 27.69 -10.50 -21.87
C PRO A 46 28.22 -11.69 -21.06
N ALA A 47 27.69 -12.90 -21.34
CA ALA A 47 28.04 -14.10 -20.61
C ALA A 47 29.57 -14.22 -20.48
N ILE A 48 30.07 -14.19 -19.25
CA ILE A 48 31.50 -14.28 -18.97
C ILE A 48 31.88 -15.74 -19.06
N ASP A 49 32.52 -16.09 -20.17
CA ASP A 49 33.12 -17.40 -20.39
C ASP A 49 34.34 -17.55 -19.47
N LYS A 50 34.26 -18.51 -18.54
CA LYS A 50 35.33 -18.80 -17.58
C LYS A 50 36.62 -19.22 -18.29
N THR A 51 36.53 -19.67 -19.54
CA THR A 51 37.70 -20.05 -20.32
C THR A 51 38.46 -18.85 -20.86
N GLU A 52 37.87 -17.64 -20.92
CA GLU A 52 38.54 -16.42 -21.40
C GLU A 52 39.76 -16.07 -20.53
N LEU A 53 39.64 -16.17 -19.20
CA LEU A 53 40.76 -15.86 -18.31
C LEU A 53 41.90 -16.88 -18.47
N SER A 54 41.57 -18.18 -18.50
CA SER A 54 42.58 -19.22 -18.72
C SER A 54 43.25 -19.11 -20.09
N ALA A 55 42.49 -18.76 -21.13
CA ALA A 55 43.02 -18.57 -22.48
C ALA A 55 43.91 -17.32 -22.57
N ALA A 56 43.51 -16.21 -21.96
CA ALA A 56 44.31 -14.99 -21.90
C ALA A 56 45.62 -15.20 -21.13
N LEU A 57 45.58 -15.92 -20.00
CA LEU A 57 46.77 -16.28 -19.24
C LEU A 57 47.70 -17.19 -20.04
N ALA A 58 47.16 -18.24 -20.66
CA ALA A 58 47.95 -19.15 -21.50
C ALA A 58 48.63 -18.41 -22.67
N ALA A 59 47.91 -17.51 -23.35
CA ALA A 59 48.45 -16.70 -24.43
C ALA A 59 49.58 -15.77 -23.93
N ALA A 60 49.39 -15.08 -22.80
CA ALA A 60 50.42 -14.23 -22.21
C ALA A 60 51.70 -15.02 -21.87
N PHE A 61 51.56 -16.21 -21.28
CA PHE A 61 52.71 -17.07 -20.97
C PHE A 61 53.41 -17.61 -22.22
N LEU A 62 52.67 -18.07 -23.23
CA LEU A 62 53.25 -18.58 -24.48
C LEU A 62 53.99 -17.48 -25.27
N GLU A 63 53.49 -16.25 -25.20
CA GLU A 63 54.08 -15.08 -25.88
C GLU A 63 55.06 -14.28 -25.01
N GLN A 64 55.36 -14.77 -23.80
CA GLN A 64 56.27 -14.10 -22.83
C GLN A 64 55.85 -12.66 -22.47
N ARG A 65 54.56 -12.35 -22.53
CA ARG A 65 53.98 -11.10 -22.01
C ARG A 65 53.82 -11.20 -20.49
N ASP A 66 54.02 -10.10 -19.77
CA ASP A 66 53.74 -10.04 -18.33
C ASP A 66 52.21 -10.02 -18.09
N PRO A 67 51.63 -11.05 -17.46
CA PRO A 67 50.19 -11.12 -17.22
C PRO A 67 49.65 -9.98 -16.35
N LEU A 68 50.49 -9.33 -15.54
CA LEU A 68 50.08 -8.23 -14.68
C LEU A 68 49.84 -6.94 -15.46
N THR A 69 50.53 -6.76 -16.58
CA THR A 69 50.39 -5.57 -17.45
C THR A 69 49.60 -5.87 -18.72
N ASP A 70 49.28 -7.15 -18.96
CA ASP A 70 48.56 -7.57 -20.14
C ASP A 70 47.09 -7.16 -20.14
N THR A 71 46.69 -6.35 -21.12
CA THR A 71 45.33 -5.79 -21.19
C THR A 71 44.24 -6.86 -21.33
N LEU A 72 44.51 -8.00 -21.96
CA LEU A 72 43.53 -9.08 -22.10
C LEU A 72 43.36 -9.84 -20.78
N VAL A 73 44.47 -10.14 -20.09
CA VAL A 73 44.43 -10.75 -18.75
C VAL A 73 43.76 -9.81 -17.75
N GLN A 74 44.09 -8.52 -17.74
CA GLN A 74 43.46 -7.52 -16.88
C GLN A 74 41.94 -7.42 -17.14
N ARG A 75 41.52 -7.38 -18.41
CA ARG A 75 40.11 -7.31 -18.79
C ARG A 75 39.34 -8.57 -18.36
N ALA A 76 39.90 -9.76 -18.57
CA ALA A 76 39.28 -11.02 -18.15
C ALA A 76 39.21 -11.13 -16.62
N THR A 77 40.26 -10.70 -15.92
CA THR A 77 40.31 -10.67 -14.44
C THR A 77 39.28 -9.70 -13.86
N LEU A 78 39.14 -8.50 -14.45
CA LEU A 78 38.13 -7.52 -14.04
C LEU A 78 36.71 -8.07 -14.24
N ARG A 79 36.44 -8.73 -15.37
CA ARG A 79 35.14 -9.37 -15.62
C ARG A 79 34.82 -10.43 -14.58
N GLU A 80 35.75 -11.34 -14.30
CA GLU A 80 35.54 -12.38 -13.28
C GLU A 80 35.38 -11.77 -11.89
N SER A 81 36.10 -10.69 -11.58
CA SER A 81 35.95 -9.94 -10.31
C SER A 81 34.56 -9.30 -10.18
N LEU A 82 34.05 -8.65 -11.24
CA LEU A 82 32.69 -8.08 -11.25
C LEU A 82 31.61 -9.16 -11.11
N LYS A 83 31.83 -10.33 -11.70
CA LYS A 83 30.94 -11.50 -11.52
C LYS A 83 30.97 -12.03 -10.09
N ALA A 84 32.16 -12.17 -9.50
CA ALA A 84 32.33 -12.60 -8.11
C ALA A 84 31.65 -11.63 -7.13
N LEU A 85 31.66 -10.32 -7.44
CA LEU A 85 30.91 -9.30 -6.70
C LEU A 85 29.39 -9.33 -6.94
N ASN A 86 28.90 -10.21 -7.81
CA ASN A 86 27.50 -10.28 -8.22
C ASN A 86 26.96 -8.91 -8.64
N TRP A 87 27.71 -8.21 -9.50
CA TRP A 87 27.40 -6.84 -9.95
C TRP A 87 25.94 -6.67 -10.45
N SER A 88 25.34 -7.70 -11.06
CA SER A 88 23.94 -7.70 -11.50
C SER A 88 22.98 -7.52 -10.33
N ALA A 89 23.26 -8.13 -9.18
CA ALA A 89 22.46 -7.91 -7.98
C ALA A 89 22.64 -6.49 -7.41
N LEU A 90 23.81 -5.88 -7.57
CA LEU A 90 24.04 -4.48 -7.17
C LEU A 90 23.27 -3.50 -8.08
N LEU A 91 23.25 -3.75 -9.39
CA LEU A 91 22.45 -2.96 -10.32
C LEU A 91 20.95 -3.12 -10.05
N GLN A 92 20.49 -4.35 -9.85
CA GLN A 92 19.10 -4.60 -9.49
C GLN A 92 18.73 -3.88 -8.19
N GLN A 93 19.57 -3.96 -7.16
CA GLN A 93 19.34 -3.22 -5.92
C GLN A 93 19.26 -1.71 -6.14
N HIS A 94 20.14 -1.15 -6.98
CA HIS A 94 20.09 0.27 -7.33
C HIS A 94 18.82 0.64 -8.10
N ALA A 95 18.45 -0.15 -9.10
CA ALA A 95 17.25 0.03 -9.89
C ALA A 95 16.00 0.06 -8.99
N GLU A 96 15.91 -0.87 -8.05
CA GLU A 96 14.81 -0.94 -7.09
C GLU A 96 14.74 0.28 -6.16
N GLN A 97 15.88 0.76 -5.66
CA GLN A 97 15.91 2.01 -4.88
C GLN A 97 15.41 3.20 -5.71
N GLN A 98 15.76 3.27 -6.99
CA GLN A 98 15.25 4.29 -7.89
C GLN A 98 13.75 4.12 -8.17
N ARG A 99 13.23 2.88 -8.30
CA ARG A 99 11.78 2.62 -8.45
C ARG A 99 11.00 3.19 -7.27
N VAL A 100 11.49 2.99 -6.05
CA VAL A 100 10.90 3.56 -4.83
C VAL A 100 10.85 5.09 -4.89
N ILE A 101 11.95 5.75 -5.29
CA ILE A 101 12.03 7.21 -5.39
C ILE A 101 11.07 7.76 -6.44
N VAL A 102 11.06 7.15 -7.63
CA VAL A 102 10.19 7.53 -8.74
C VAL A 102 8.71 7.33 -8.36
N LEU A 103 8.37 6.19 -7.78
CA LEU A 103 7.01 5.91 -7.34
C LEU A 103 6.56 6.92 -6.27
N ARG A 104 7.42 7.19 -5.27
CA ARG A 104 7.15 8.18 -4.22
C ARG A 104 6.88 9.56 -4.80
N LYS A 105 7.69 10.00 -5.78
CA LYS A 105 7.54 11.29 -6.46
C LYS A 105 6.18 11.42 -7.18
N HIS A 106 5.69 10.35 -7.79
CA HIS A 106 4.47 10.36 -8.59
C HIS A 106 3.21 9.93 -7.82
N LEU A 107 3.35 9.37 -6.62
CA LEU A 107 2.25 8.85 -5.80
C LEU A 107 1.13 9.88 -5.56
N PRO A 108 1.39 11.16 -5.22
CA PRO A 108 0.31 12.14 -5.06
C PRO A 108 -0.52 12.35 -6.33
N THR A 109 0.11 12.29 -7.51
CA THR A 109 -0.60 12.42 -8.79
C THR A 109 -1.46 11.18 -9.07
N LEU A 110 -0.95 9.97 -8.77
CA LEU A 110 -1.73 8.74 -8.87
C LEU A 110 -2.95 8.76 -7.95
N ILE A 111 -2.76 9.15 -6.68
CA ILE A 111 -3.86 9.26 -5.72
C ILE A 111 -4.94 10.22 -6.21
N LYS A 112 -4.56 11.40 -6.73
CA LYS A 112 -5.50 12.37 -7.28
C LYS A 112 -6.37 11.78 -8.42
N VAL A 113 -5.79 10.93 -9.26
CA VAL A 113 -6.54 10.23 -10.32
C VAL A 113 -7.53 9.24 -9.72
N TRP A 114 -7.10 8.49 -8.70
CA TRP A 114 -7.94 7.52 -8.00
C TRP A 114 -9.06 8.16 -7.17
N THR A 115 -8.85 9.37 -6.63
CA THR A 115 -9.88 10.09 -5.85
C THR A 115 -11.16 10.25 -6.66
N LYS A 116 -11.06 10.62 -7.95
CA LYS A 116 -12.24 10.73 -8.83
C LYS A 116 -12.94 9.39 -9.00
N ALA A 117 -12.18 8.31 -9.16
CA ALA A 117 -12.71 6.96 -9.33
C ALA A 117 -13.47 6.48 -8.08
N VAL A 118 -12.97 6.79 -6.89
CA VAL A 118 -13.65 6.49 -5.61
C VAL A 118 -14.92 7.32 -5.46
N ALA A 119 -14.88 8.61 -5.78
CA ALA A 119 -16.06 9.48 -5.73
C ALA A 119 -17.17 9.02 -6.70
N ASP A 120 -16.80 8.54 -7.89
CA ASP A 120 -17.77 7.95 -8.82
C ASP A 120 -18.32 6.62 -8.30
N ALA A 121 -17.48 5.78 -7.66
CA ALA A 121 -17.93 4.54 -7.03
C ALA A 121 -18.89 4.80 -5.86
N ASP A 122 -18.59 5.77 -4.99
CA ASP A 122 -19.47 6.20 -3.89
C ASP A 122 -20.86 6.58 -4.42
N ARG A 123 -20.90 7.43 -5.46
CA ARG A 123 -22.16 7.84 -6.09
C ARG A 123 -22.95 6.66 -6.64
N THR A 124 -22.31 5.74 -7.37
CA THR A 124 -22.98 4.55 -7.91
C THR A 124 -23.54 3.67 -6.79
N ILE A 125 -22.78 3.46 -5.71
CA ILE A 125 -23.22 2.66 -4.56
C ILE A 125 -24.40 3.33 -3.85
N ASN A 126 -24.33 4.65 -3.62
CA ASN A 126 -25.40 5.38 -2.95
C ASN A 126 -26.69 5.39 -3.79
N THR A 127 -26.62 5.62 -5.10
CA THR A 127 -27.78 5.48 -6.01
C THR A 127 -28.42 4.09 -5.91
N ALA A 128 -27.61 3.03 -5.80
CA ALA A 128 -28.13 1.68 -5.64
C ALA A 128 -28.80 1.45 -4.28
N ARG A 129 -28.25 2.01 -3.19
CA ARG A 129 -28.88 1.97 -1.86
C ARG A 129 -30.23 2.67 -1.84
N ASP A 130 -30.35 3.80 -2.56
CA ASP A 130 -31.62 4.54 -2.68
C ASP A 130 -32.66 3.76 -3.49
N THR A 131 -32.21 2.93 -4.45
CA THR A 131 -33.09 2.19 -5.37
C THR A 131 -33.47 0.79 -4.85
N ILE A 132 -32.62 0.18 -4.02
CA ILE A 132 -32.75 -1.21 -3.56
C ILE A 132 -32.81 -1.21 -2.03
N PRO A 133 -34.02 -1.26 -1.43
CA PRO A 133 -34.18 -1.32 0.01
C PRO A 133 -33.42 -2.51 0.62
N GLY A 134 -32.59 -2.24 1.64
CA GLY A 134 -31.81 -3.28 2.31
C GLY A 134 -30.65 -3.83 1.47
N LEU A 135 -30.15 -3.07 0.48
CA LEU A 135 -29.01 -3.47 -0.36
C LEU A 135 -27.84 -3.99 0.48
N ASN A 136 -27.44 -5.23 0.21
CA ASN A 136 -26.28 -5.90 0.79
C ASN A 136 -25.38 -6.43 -0.34
N LEU A 137 -24.33 -5.67 -0.64
CA LEU A 137 -23.37 -6.02 -1.70
C LEU A 137 -22.49 -7.24 -1.35
N SER A 138 -22.48 -7.69 -0.09
CA SER A 138 -21.77 -8.89 0.33
C SER A 138 -22.55 -10.18 0.09
N ASP A 139 -23.89 -10.10 0.02
CA ASP A 139 -24.74 -11.27 -0.14
C ASP A 139 -25.00 -11.54 -1.61
N ALA A 140 -24.26 -12.51 -2.17
CA ALA A 140 -24.45 -12.95 -3.53
C ALA A 140 -25.87 -13.49 -3.80
N ASN A 141 -26.58 -14.00 -2.77
CA ASN A 141 -27.92 -14.54 -2.92
C ASN A 141 -28.99 -13.44 -3.01
N GLN A 142 -28.68 -12.21 -2.59
CA GLN A 142 -29.62 -11.10 -2.69
C GLN A 142 -30.07 -10.87 -4.14
N ILE A 143 -29.23 -11.20 -5.13
CA ILE A 143 -29.56 -11.10 -6.56
C ILE A 143 -30.84 -11.84 -6.94
N HIS A 144 -31.16 -12.96 -6.27
CA HIS A 144 -32.36 -13.76 -6.53
C HIS A 144 -33.65 -13.12 -6.00
N GLN A 145 -33.52 -12.13 -5.11
CA GLN A 145 -34.63 -11.41 -4.50
C GLN A 145 -34.90 -10.08 -5.20
N LEU A 146 -34.05 -9.68 -6.15
CA LEU A 146 -34.16 -8.42 -6.88
C LEU A 146 -35.14 -8.52 -8.05
N GLN A 147 -35.86 -7.43 -8.29
CA GLN A 147 -36.63 -7.26 -9.52
C GLN A 147 -35.67 -7.15 -10.73
N PRO A 148 -36.08 -7.54 -11.95
CA PRO A 148 -35.24 -7.43 -13.14
C PRO A 148 -34.65 -6.04 -13.37
N SER A 149 -35.41 -4.98 -13.05
CA SER A 149 -34.95 -3.58 -13.14
C SER A 149 -33.85 -3.21 -12.13
N GLN A 150 -33.75 -3.93 -11.00
CA GLN A 150 -32.76 -3.68 -9.95
C GLN A 150 -31.45 -4.46 -10.18
N MET A 151 -31.47 -5.51 -11.02
CA MET A 151 -30.29 -6.34 -11.26
C MET A 151 -29.12 -5.56 -11.88
N SER A 152 -29.39 -4.65 -12.83
CA SER A 152 -28.34 -3.80 -13.42
C SER A 152 -27.74 -2.87 -12.37
N THR A 153 -28.59 -2.19 -11.59
CA THR A 153 -28.17 -1.27 -10.52
C THR A 153 -27.34 -1.98 -9.46
N TRP A 154 -27.72 -3.20 -9.06
CA TRP A 154 -26.93 -4.02 -8.15
C TRP A 154 -25.58 -4.42 -8.75
N GLY A 155 -25.55 -4.85 -10.01
CA GLY A 155 -24.32 -5.22 -10.71
C GLY A 155 -23.33 -4.06 -10.83
N GLU A 156 -23.83 -2.87 -11.16
CA GLU A 156 -23.05 -1.63 -11.22
C GLU A 156 -22.49 -1.25 -9.83
N ALA A 157 -23.31 -1.34 -8.78
CA ALA A 157 -22.87 -1.06 -7.41
C ALA A 157 -21.84 -2.07 -6.91
N LYS A 158 -21.99 -3.36 -7.22
CA LYS A 158 -21.01 -4.39 -6.89
C LYS A 158 -19.67 -4.13 -7.60
N ALA A 159 -19.71 -3.83 -8.90
CA ALA A 159 -18.51 -3.48 -9.66
C ALA A 159 -17.84 -2.20 -9.13
N ALA A 160 -18.63 -1.21 -8.70
CA ALA A 160 -18.13 0.00 -8.06
C ALA A 160 -17.47 -0.29 -6.69
N ALA A 161 -18.06 -1.16 -5.87
CA ALA A 161 -17.48 -1.59 -4.61
C ALA A 161 -16.15 -2.33 -4.79
N GLU A 162 -16.09 -3.27 -5.73
CA GLU A 162 -14.85 -3.98 -6.08
C GLU A 162 -13.76 -3.02 -6.58
N ARG A 163 -14.14 -2.01 -7.37
CA ARG A 163 -13.24 -0.96 -7.85
C ARG A 163 -12.67 -0.15 -6.68
N ALA A 164 -13.52 0.31 -5.77
CA ALA A 164 -13.12 1.06 -4.58
C ALA A 164 -12.15 0.26 -3.68
N SER A 165 -12.41 -1.03 -3.49
CA SER A 165 -11.51 -1.94 -2.77
C SER A 165 -10.16 -2.08 -3.45
N LYS A 166 -10.12 -2.33 -4.77
CA LYS A 166 -8.86 -2.44 -5.55
C LYS A 166 -8.03 -1.16 -5.53
N ILE A 167 -8.67 0.01 -5.57
CA ILE A 167 -7.99 1.29 -5.40
C ILE A 167 -7.32 1.36 -4.02
N THR A 168 -8.05 1.00 -2.97
CA THR A 168 -7.55 1.03 -1.59
C THR A 168 -6.36 0.10 -1.38
N GLU A 169 -6.41 -1.10 -1.97
CA GLU A 169 -5.29 -2.05 -1.99
C GLU A 169 -4.08 -1.48 -2.74
N THR A 170 -4.30 -0.92 -3.93
CA THR A 170 -3.23 -0.30 -4.74
C THR A 170 -2.59 0.88 -4.01
N TRP A 171 -3.40 1.74 -3.39
CA TRP A 171 -2.94 2.84 -2.55
C TRP A 171 -2.05 2.32 -1.42
N SER A 172 -2.47 1.25 -0.75
CA SER A 172 -1.73 0.64 0.36
C SER A 172 -0.41 0.04 -0.07
N MET A 173 -0.39 -0.65 -1.22
CA MET A 173 0.83 -1.21 -1.80
C MET A 173 1.82 -0.12 -2.17
N CYS A 174 1.37 0.97 -2.80
CA CYS A 174 2.23 2.11 -3.13
C CYS A 174 2.77 2.80 -1.87
N ALA A 175 1.92 3.01 -0.85
CA ALA A 175 2.33 3.61 0.41
C ALA A 175 3.37 2.76 1.15
N LEU A 176 3.17 1.43 1.19
CA LEU A 176 4.10 0.47 1.77
C LEU A 176 5.43 0.44 1.01
N ALA A 177 5.38 0.28 -0.32
CA ALA A 177 6.57 0.25 -1.16
C ALA A 177 7.40 1.54 -1.07
N THR A 178 6.71 2.68 -0.90
CA THR A 178 7.37 3.99 -0.79
C THR A 178 7.70 4.37 0.65
N ASN A 179 7.30 3.57 1.64
CA ASN A 179 7.43 3.86 3.08
C ASN A 179 7.02 5.31 3.43
N THR A 180 5.95 5.81 2.81
CA THR A 180 5.48 7.19 2.99
C THR A 180 4.56 7.33 4.20
N VAL A 181 3.72 6.33 4.44
CA VAL A 181 2.87 6.23 5.62
C VAL A 181 2.92 4.82 6.19
N ARG A 182 2.78 4.72 7.51
CA ARG A 182 2.64 3.43 8.18
C ARG A 182 1.17 3.04 8.26
N ILE A 183 0.80 2.02 7.50
CA ILE A 183 -0.55 1.43 7.56
C ILE A 183 -0.54 0.34 8.63
N THR A 184 -1.48 0.40 9.56
CA THR A 184 -1.68 -0.64 10.56
C THR A 184 -3.00 -1.36 10.30
N PRO A 185 -3.14 -2.64 10.69
CA PRO A 185 -4.36 -3.39 10.46
C PRO A 185 -5.63 -2.67 10.93
N GLY A 186 -5.59 -2.03 12.11
CA GLY A 186 -6.73 -1.28 12.67
C GLY A 186 -7.06 0.05 11.99
N THR A 187 -6.22 0.55 11.07
CA THR A 187 -6.39 1.88 10.45
C THR A 187 -6.59 1.82 8.93
N HIS A 188 -6.73 0.62 8.34
CA HIS A 188 -6.81 0.47 6.89
C HIS A 188 -8.10 1.11 6.29
N ALA A 189 -9.23 1.03 7.00
CA ALA A 189 -10.48 1.69 6.59
C ALA A 189 -10.35 3.21 6.41
N LEU A 190 -9.43 3.87 7.13
CA LEU A 190 -9.23 5.32 7.07
C LEU A 190 -8.67 5.81 5.73
N ILE A 191 -8.18 4.89 4.88
CA ILE A 191 -7.75 5.19 3.52
C ILE A 191 -8.94 5.65 2.67
N ILE A 192 -10.13 5.08 2.91
CA ILE A 192 -11.31 5.30 2.05
C ILE A 192 -12.49 5.96 2.77
N ALA A 193 -12.39 6.25 4.07
CA ALA A 193 -13.40 7.05 4.77
C ALA A 193 -12.77 7.82 5.92
N ASP A 194 -13.32 9.01 6.20
CA ASP A 194 -13.05 9.72 7.44
C ASP A 194 -13.99 9.18 8.52
N LEU A 195 -13.43 8.43 9.47
CA LEU A 195 -14.17 7.73 10.51
C LEU A 195 -13.75 8.22 11.89
N THR A 196 -14.69 8.25 12.82
CA THR A 196 -14.42 8.39 14.25
C THR A 196 -13.98 7.07 14.88
N ALA A 197 -13.40 7.11 16.08
CA ALA A 197 -12.98 5.90 16.80
C ALA A 197 -14.15 4.93 17.06
N SER A 198 -15.34 5.47 17.36
CA SER A 198 -16.55 4.66 17.57
C SER A 198 -17.00 3.95 16.29
N GLN A 199 -17.01 4.67 15.16
CA GLN A 199 -17.36 4.05 13.87
C GLN A 199 -16.35 2.96 13.48
N LEU A 200 -15.06 3.22 13.69
CA LEU A 200 -14.00 2.24 13.41
C LEU A 200 -14.14 0.98 14.27
N GLU A 201 -14.49 1.12 15.56
CA GLU A 201 -14.78 -0.01 16.46
C GLU A 201 -15.97 -0.85 15.98
N GLN A 202 -17.03 -0.20 15.47
CA GLN A 202 -18.21 -0.88 14.94
C GLN A 202 -17.93 -1.72 13.68
N LEU A 203 -16.91 -1.35 12.90
CA LEU A 203 -16.48 -2.12 11.73
C LEU A 203 -15.72 -3.41 12.09
N GLY A 204 -15.33 -3.58 13.36
CA GLY A 204 -14.64 -4.77 13.87
C GLY A 204 -13.11 -4.70 13.75
N PRO A 205 -12.42 -5.81 14.06
CA PRO A 205 -10.96 -5.85 14.02
C PRO A 205 -10.45 -5.82 12.57
N ASN A 206 -9.52 -4.91 12.29
CA ASN A 206 -8.85 -4.73 11.01
C ASN A 206 -9.79 -4.37 9.84
N PRO A 207 -10.56 -3.27 9.97
CA PRO A 207 -11.57 -2.93 8.97
C PRO A 207 -10.92 -2.52 7.65
N LYS A 208 -11.44 -3.07 6.55
CA LYS A 208 -11.03 -2.80 5.16
C LYS A 208 -12.09 -1.97 4.43
N ALA A 209 -11.81 -1.63 3.17
CA ALA A 209 -12.74 -0.89 2.32
C ALA A 209 -14.11 -1.57 2.21
N GLU A 210 -14.14 -2.90 2.09
CA GLU A 210 -15.39 -3.67 2.06
C GLU A 210 -16.26 -3.45 3.31
N ASN A 211 -15.66 -3.36 4.49
CA ASN A 211 -16.39 -3.11 5.74
C ASN A 211 -17.03 -1.72 5.72
N VAL A 212 -16.28 -0.71 5.27
CA VAL A 212 -16.77 0.68 5.12
C VAL A 212 -17.93 0.75 4.14
N ILE A 213 -17.80 0.07 3.00
CA ILE A 213 -18.84 -0.02 1.96
C ILE A 213 -20.08 -0.74 2.50
N HIS A 214 -19.94 -1.85 3.22
CA HIS A 214 -21.11 -2.55 3.76
C HIS A 214 -21.81 -1.75 4.86
N ALA A 215 -21.07 -1.00 5.66
CA ALA A 215 -21.61 -0.17 6.74
C ALA A 215 -22.32 1.10 6.25
N GLY A 216 -22.34 1.38 4.95
CA GLY A 216 -23.08 2.54 4.44
C GLY A 216 -22.35 3.87 4.53
N HIS A 217 -21.07 3.87 4.88
CA HIS A 217 -20.30 5.11 4.99
C HIS A 217 -19.99 5.72 3.62
N THR A 218 -19.86 7.05 3.59
CA THR A 218 -19.37 7.81 2.44
C THR A 218 -17.92 7.43 2.15
N LEU A 219 -17.62 7.18 0.88
CA LEU A 219 -16.27 6.85 0.44
C LEU A 219 -15.54 8.11 -0.03
N GLU A 220 -14.41 8.39 0.63
CA GLU A 220 -13.50 9.47 0.32
C GLU A 220 -12.06 8.98 0.43
N LEU A 221 -11.39 8.85 -0.72
CA LEU A 221 -10.00 8.41 -0.78
C LEU A 221 -9.08 9.47 -0.20
N ALA A 222 -8.36 9.11 0.86
CA ALA A 222 -7.38 9.95 1.52
C ALA A 222 -6.16 10.23 0.62
N THR A 223 -5.66 11.47 0.67
CA THR A 223 -4.24 11.71 0.37
C THR A 223 -3.35 11.07 1.43
N LEU A 224 -2.03 11.06 1.21
CA LEU A 224 -1.08 10.57 2.22
C LEU A 224 -1.18 11.38 3.52
N ASP A 225 -1.33 12.70 3.40
CA ASP A 225 -1.42 13.62 4.54
C ASP A 225 -2.78 13.46 5.26
N ASP A 226 -3.88 13.37 4.49
CA ASP A 226 -5.21 13.13 5.07
C ASP A 226 -5.24 11.82 5.87
N TYR A 227 -4.60 10.76 5.34
CA TYR A 227 -4.52 9.49 6.05
C TYR A 227 -3.79 9.61 7.39
N GLN A 228 -2.65 10.30 7.42
CA GLN A 228 -1.91 10.55 8.66
C GLN A 228 -2.74 11.36 9.66
N GLN A 229 -3.45 12.39 9.19
CA GLN A 229 -4.32 13.22 10.02
C GLN A 229 -5.48 12.39 10.59
N ARG A 230 -6.16 11.58 9.76
CA ARG A 230 -7.22 10.66 10.20
C ARG A 230 -6.72 9.69 11.27
N VAL A 231 -5.55 9.07 11.06
CA VAL A 231 -4.94 8.15 12.05
C VAL A 231 -4.65 8.86 13.38
N GLU A 232 -4.10 10.08 13.31
CA GLU A 232 -3.77 10.83 14.52
C GLU A 232 -5.03 11.29 15.27
N ALA A 233 -6.08 11.70 14.56
CA ALA A 233 -7.37 12.01 15.16
C ALA A 233 -7.97 10.81 15.92
N ILE A 234 -7.88 9.60 15.36
CA ILE A 234 -8.31 8.37 16.05
C ILE A 234 -7.51 8.14 17.33
N ARG A 235 -6.19 8.30 17.30
CA ARG A 235 -5.34 8.13 18.50
C ARG A 235 -5.73 9.12 19.58
N GLN A 236 -5.92 10.39 19.23
CA GLN A 236 -6.30 11.43 20.18
C GLN A 236 -7.67 11.15 20.82
N GLN A 237 -8.65 10.69 20.02
CA GLN A 237 -9.96 10.28 20.53
C GLN A 237 -9.85 9.10 21.51
N GLN A 238 -9.04 8.09 21.19
CA GLN A 238 -8.83 6.93 22.06
C GLN A 238 -8.14 7.29 23.37
N THR A 239 -7.11 8.15 23.33
CA THR A 239 -6.43 8.64 24.54
C THR A 239 -7.39 9.42 25.42
N THR A 240 -8.15 10.37 24.85
CA THR A 240 -9.14 11.16 25.58
C THR A 240 -10.20 10.26 26.23
N ARG A 241 -10.66 9.23 25.52
CA ARG A 241 -11.62 8.24 26.06
C ARG A 241 -11.04 7.49 27.26
N ARG A 242 -9.82 6.96 27.13
CA ARG A 242 -9.13 6.23 28.22
C ARG A 242 -8.87 7.11 29.45
N GLU A 243 -8.51 8.37 29.25
CA GLU A 243 -8.32 9.34 30.34
C GLU A 243 -9.63 9.61 31.08
N ARG A 244 -10.74 9.80 30.35
CA ARG A 244 -12.07 9.97 30.94
C ARG A 244 -12.51 8.72 31.70
N GLU A 245 -12.32 7.54 31.13
CA GLU A 245 -12.64 6.26 31.79
C GLU A 245 -11.82 6.08 33.07
N THR A 246 -10.52 6.41 33.04
CA THR A 246 -9.63 6.36 34.22
C THR A 246 -10.04 7.37 35.29
N HIS A 247 -10.36 8.61 34.89
CA HIS A 247 -10.81 9.65 35.82
C HIS A 247 -12.16 9.27 36.48
N ASN A 248 -13.10 8.76 35.70
CA ASN A 248 -14.39 8.29 36.19
C ASN A 248 -14.25 7.11 37.15
N ALA A 249 -13.38 6.14 36.83
CA ALA A 249 -13.08 5.01 37.70
C ALA A 249 -12.49 5.47 39.05
N ASN A 250 -11.53 6.40 39.02
CA ASN A 250 -10.94 6.96 40.23
C ASN A 250 -11.96 7.73 41.10
N ASN A 251 -12.87 8.48 40.46
CA ASN A 251 -13.93 9.18 41.19
C ASN A 251 -14.94 8.21 41.81
N ALA A 252 -15.30 7.12 41.14
CA ALA A 252 -16.18 6.09 41.68
C ALA A 252 -15.57 5.35 42.88
N ILE A 253 -14.26 5.08 42.86
CA ILE A 253 -13.55 4.49 44.00
C ILE A 253 -13.55 5.47 45.19
N ARG A 254 -13.30 6.76 44.94
CA ARG A 254 -13.33 7.80 45.98
C ARG A 254 -14.72 7.96 46.60
N SER A 255 -15.78 8.01 45.80
CA SER A 255 -17.16 8.14 46.32
C SER A 255 -17.57 6.92 47.14
N THR A 256 -17.17 5.72 46.73
CA THR A 256 -17.42 4.48 47.48
C THR A 256 -16.69 4.50 48.83
N THR A 257 -15.44 4.94 48.85
CA THR A 257 -14.63 5.02 50.08
C THR A 257 -15.19 6.05 51.08
N LEU A 258 -15.64 7.21 50.60
CA LEU A 258 -16.22 8.26 51.44
C LEU A 258 -17.63 7.89 51.97
N GLY A 259 -18.42 7.16 51.18
CA GLY A 259 -19.72 6.63 51.64
C GLY A 259 -19.57 5.66 52.82
N ILE A 260 -18.61 4.72 52.73
CA ILE A 260 -18.30 3.78 53.82
C ILE A 260 -17.82 4.51 55.08
N ALA A 261 -17.05 5.61 54.93
CA ALA A 261 -16.57 6.38 56.07
C ALA A 261 -17.68 7.13 56.81
N ASN A 262 -18.73 7.61 56.12
CA ASN A 262 -19.87 8.28 56.74
C ASN A 262 -20.82 7.32 57.47
N ASP A 263 -20.92 6.06 57.04
CA ASP A 263 -21.73 5.05 57.75
C ASP A 263 -21.05 4.54 59.04
N LEU A 264 -19.78 4.87 59.26
CA LEU A 264 -19.01 4.48 60.44
C LEU A 264 -18.95 5.57 61.52
N THR A 265 -19.59 6.73 61.34
CA THR A 265 -19.71 7.71 62.43
C THR A 265 -20.85 7.32 63.37
N PRO A 266 -20.58 6.95 64.63
CA PRO A 266 -21.63 6.60 65.59
C PRO A 266 -22.48 7.83 65.88
N THR A 267 -23.79 7.69 65.71
CA THR A 267 -24.79 8.64 66.19
C THR A 267 -24.75 8.69 67.71
N ASN A 268 -24.29 9.82 68.27
CA ASN A 268 -24.45 10.15 69.68
C ASN A 268 -25.85 10.74 69.94
#